data_AF-W7QAY7-F1
#
_entry.id   AF-W7QAY7-F1
#
_cell.length_a   1.000
_cell.length_b   1.000
_cell.length_c   1.000
_cell.angle_alpha   90.00
_cell.angle_beta   90.00
_cell.angle_gamma   90.00
#
_symmetry.space_group_name_H-M   'P 1'
#
loop_
_entity.id
_entity.type
_entity.pdbx_description
1 polymer ?
#
loop_
_entity_poly.entity_id
_entity_poly.type
_entity_poly.pdbx_seq_one_letter_code
_entity_poly.pdbx_strand_id
1 'polypeptide(L)'
;MGRYGGDEFIIVLPETDIMGARAIAERLSKTLQEAGRLSVSIGIASRLHDDQSMDDLIHRADTLLLHAKRSGRNRVECPADAPPSQRNGASGNFVPLR
;
A
#
# COMPACT_ATOMS: atom_id res chain seq x y z
N MET A 1 -13.89 -3.11 7.51
CA MET A 1 -12.88 -2.36 8.28
C MET A 1 -12.48 -3.22 9.47
N GLY A 2 -11.21 -3.63 9.59
CA GLY A 2 -10.71 -4.46 10.69
C GLY A 2 -9.63 -3.70 11.48
N ARG A 3 -9.55 -3.89 12.80
CA ARG A 3 -8.52 -3.30 13.67
C ARG A 3 -7.39 -4.30 13.88
N TYR A 4 -6.15 -3.91 13.62
CA TYR A 4 -4.96 -4.73 13.80
C TYR A 4 -4.10 -4.12 14.93
N GLY A 5 -4.54 -4.15 16.18
CA GLY A 5 -3.83 -3.50 17.31
C GLY A 5 -3.95 -1.97 17.31
N GLY A 6 -3.83 -1.36 18.51
CA GLY A 6 -4.10 0.05 18.88
C GLY A 6 -4.56 1.03 17.80
N ASP A 7 -3.69 1.32 16.83
CA ASP A 7 -3.81 2.38 15.82
C ASP A 7 -3.56 1.92 14.36
N GLU A 8 -3.52 0.61 14.07
CA GLU A 8 -3.26 0.11 12.71
C GLU A 8 -4.55 -0.38 12.02
N PHE A 9 -4.70 0.02 10.75
CA PHE A 9 -5.88 -0.22 9.93
C PHE A 9 -5.49 -0.82 8.59
N ILE A 10 -6.28 -1.79 8.11
CA ILE A 10 -6.14 -2.36 6.77
C ILE A 10 -7.39 -2.01 5.95
N ILE A 11 -7.15 -1.53 4.73
CA ILE A 11 -8.19 -1.28 3.71
C ILE A 11 -7.94 -2.23 2.56
N VAL A 12 -8.95 -3.06 2.25
CA VAL A 12 -8.91 -3.97 1.10
C VAL A 12 -9.72 -3.35 -0.03
N LEU A 13 -9.10 -3.25 -1.21
CA LEU A 13 -9.69 -2.65 -2.41
C LEU A 13 -9.79 -3.72 -3.50
N PRO A 14 -10.95 -4.40 -3.63
CA PRO A 14 -11.16 -5.34 -4.72
C PRO A 14 -11.13 -4.60 -6.07
N GLU A 15 -10.70 -5.31 -7.12
CA GLU A 15 -10.72 -4.81 -8.50
C GLU A 15 -10.01 -3.46 -8.70
N THR A 16 -9.05 -3.14 -7.83
CA THR A 16 -8.34 -1.87 -7.83
C THR A 16 -6.85 -2.13 -8.05
N ASP A 17 -6.29 -1.47 -9.05
CA ASP A 17 -4.86 -1.53 -9.32
C ASP A 17 -4.06 -0.63 -8.34
N ILE A 18 -2.74 -0.69 -8.44
CA ILE A 18 -1.86 0.05 -7.52
C ILE A 18 -2.05 1.58 -7.64
N MET A 19 -2.39 2.08 -8.83
CA MET A 19 -2.56 3.51 -9.09
C MET A 19 -3.88 4.03 -8.52
N GLY A 20 -4.97 3.29 -8.71
CA GLY A 20 -6.26 3.58 -8.09
C GLY A 20 -6.17 3.52 -6.56
N ALA A 21 -5.48 2.51 -6.02
CA ALA A 21 -5.24 2.40 -4.59
C ALA A 21 -4.43 3.60 -4.05
N ARG A 22 -3.40 4.05 -4.78
CA ARG A 22 -2.61 5.24 -4.44
C ARG A 22 -3.46 6.50 -4.40
N ALA A 23 -4.30 6.72 -5.42
CA ALA A 23 -5.19 7.88 -5.46
C ALA A 23 -6.18 7.91 -4.27
N ILE A 24 -6.70 6.74 -3.89
CA ILE A 24 -7.58 6.61 -2.71
C ILE A 24 -6.81 6.92 -1.42
N ALA A 25 -5.60 6.40 -1.28
CA ALA A 25 -4.74 6.62 -0.11
C ALA A 25 -4.31 8.09 0.05
N GLU A 26 -3.93 8.75 -1.04
CA GLU A 26 -3.59 10.18 -1.04
C GLU A 26 -4.79 11.04 -0.67
N ARG A 27 -5.98 10.73 -1.20
CA ARG A 27 -7.23 11.40 -0.82
C ARG A 27 -7.52 11.22 0.68
N LEU A 28 -7.40 9.99 1.19
CA LEU A 28 -7.60 9.71 2.61
C LEU A 28 -6.63 10.52 3.50
N SER A 29 -5.35 10.53 3.14
CA SER A 29 -4.32 11.30 3.87
C SER A 29 -4.66 12.79 3.93
N LYS A 30 -5.03 13.37 2.78
CA LYS A 30 -5.43 14.78 2.69
C LYS A 30 -6.66 15.07 3.55
N THR A 31 -7.71 14.24 3.47
CA THR A 31 -8.93 14.42 4.25
C THR A 31 -8.66 14.36 5.76
N LEU A 32 -7.79 13.46 6.23
CA LEU A 32 -7.44 13.36 7.65
C LEU A 32 -6.62 14.56 8.14
N GLN A 33 -5.72 15.08 7.30
CA GLN A 33 -4.99 16.31 7.59
C GLN A 33 -5.93 17.50 7.71
N GLU A 34 -6.90 17.64 6.80
CA GLU A 34 -7.90 18.72 6.81
C GLU A 34 -8.89 18.61 7.98
N ALA A 35 -9.31 17.39 8.34
CA ALA A 35 -10.33 17.16 9.35
C ALA A 35 -9.83 17.34 10.81
N GLY A 36 -8.53 17.15 11.06
CA GLY A 36 -8.04 17.16 12.45
C GLY A 36 -6.53 17.28 12.62
N ARG A 37 -5.79 17.67 11.58
CA ARG A 37 -4.31 17.68 11.58
C ARG A 37 -3.71 16.31 11.92
N LEU A 38 -4.45 15.24 11.66
CA LEU A 38 -3.98 13.88 11.81
C LEU A 38 -3.14 13.53 10.57
N SER A 39 -2.00 12.88 10.80
CA SER A 39 -1.15 12.38 9.72
C SER A 39 -1.18 10.86 9.71
N VAL A 40 -1.09 10.27 8.52
CA VAL A 40 -1.04 8.82 8.34
C VAL A 40 0.12 8.45 7.43
N SER A 41 0.75 7.32 7.73
CA SER A 41 1.64 6.64 6.80
C SER A 41 0.89 5.45 6.21
N ILE A 42 1.00 5.23 4.91
CA ILE A 42 0.26 4.18 4.20
C ILE A 42 1.24 3.40 3.33
N GLY A 43 1.26 2.07 3.50
CA GLY A 43 1.88 1.15 2.56
C GLY A 43 0.81 0.48 1.71
N ILE A 44 1.00 0.45 0.40
CA ILE A 44 0.04 -0.11 -0.56
C ILE A 44 0.68 -1.30 -1.25
N ALA A 45 0.00 -2.43 -1.30
CA ALA A 45 0.41 -3.57 -2.13
C ALA A 45 -0.79 -4.11 -2.92
N SER A 46 -0.50 -4.67 -4.10
CA SER A 46 -1.46 -5.43 -4.90
C SER A 46 -1.18 -6.91 -4.75
N ARG A 47 -2.23 -7.73 -4.85
CA ARG A 47 -2.09 -9.19 -4.91
C ARG A 47 -1.26 -9.57 -6.14
N LEU A 48 -0.28 -10.43 -5.95
CA LEU A 48 0.55 -10.98 -7.01
C LEU A 48 0.11 -12.42 -7.32
N HIS A 49 0.54 -12.94 -8.48
CA HIS A 49 0.18 -14.28 -8.91
C HIS A 49 0.83 -15.37 -8.04
N ASP A 50 2.01 -15.09 -7.49
CA ASP A 50 2.81 -15.97 -6.66
C ASP A 50 2.47 -15.89 -5.16
N ASP A 51 1.52 -15.02 -4.76
CA ASP A 51 1.01 -14.97 -3.40
C ASP A 51 0.37 -16.32 -3.02
N GLN A 52 0.96 -16.99 -2.03
CA GLN A 52 0.44 -18.23 -1.48
C GLN A 52 -0.73 -17.97 -0.52
N SER A 53 -0.75 -16.79 0.08
CA SER A 53 -1.70 -16.41 1.12
C SER A 53 -2.01 -14.92 1.11
N MET A 54 -3.03 -14.53 1.88
CA MET A 54 -3.30 -13.12 2.16
C MET A 54 -2.18 -12.48 3.00
N ASP A 55 -1.49 -13.29 3.82
CA ASP A 55 -0.41 -12.80 4.67
C ASP A 55 0.77 -12.27 3.84
N ASP A 56 1.05 -12.87 2.68
CA ASP A 56 2.10 -12.39 1.76
C ASP A 56 1.81 -10.96 1.28
N LEU A 57 0.55 -10.69 0.95
CA LEU A 57 0.08 -9.36 0.54
C LEU A 57 0.17 -8.36 1.69
N ILE A 58 -0.30 -8.75 2.87
CA ILE A 58 -0.26 -7.91 4.08
C ILE A 58 1.19 -7.60 4.46
N HIS A 59 2.10 -8.57 4.40
CA HIS A 59 3.52 -8.39 4.70
C HIS A 59 4.19 -7.39 3.75
N ARG A 60 3.85 -7.41 2.46
CA ARG A 60 4.35 -6.39 1.51
C ARG A 60 3.80 -5.00 1.82
N ALA A 61 2.51 -4.89 2.11
CA ALA A 61 1.90 -3.61 2.51
C ALA A 61 2.55 -3.07 3.81
N ASP A 62 2.78 -3.92 4.80
CA ASP A 62 3.45 -3.55 6.05
C ASP A 62 4.91 -3.12 5.84
N THR A 63 5.64 -3.83 4.97
CA THR A 63 7.03 -3.44 4.61
C THR A 63 7.08 -2.04 4.03
N LEU A 64 6.14 -1.70 3.14
CA LEU A 64 6.02 -0.35 2.55
C LEU A 64 5.56 0.67 3.58
N LEU A 65 4.67 0.30 4.50
CA LEU A 65 4.26 1.15 5.62
C LEU A 65 5.44 1.46 6.54
N LEU A 66 6.28 0.46 6.83
CA LEU A 66 7.49 0.62 7.62
C LEU A 66 8.48 1.54 6.89
N HIS A 67 8.63 1.40 5.58
CA HIS A 67 9.42 2.33 4.76
C HIS A 67 8.87 3.76 4.88
N ALA A 68 7.56 3.97 4.73
CA ALA A 68 6.91 5.26 4.90
C ALA A 68 7.21 5.87 6.29
N LYS A 69 7.11 5.05 7.35
CA LYS A 69 7.40 5.45 8.74
C LYS A 69 8.89 5.86 8.92
N ARG A 70 9.83 5.14 8.29
CA ARG A 70 11.28 5.41 8.35
C ARG A 70 11.71 6.60 7.50
N SER A 71 11.04 6.82 6.37
CA SER A 71 11.38 7.88 5.41
C SER A 71 10.80 9.26 5.79
N GLY A 72 10.32 9.44 7.02
CA GLY A 72 9.83 10.73 7.52
C GLY A 72 8.33 10.80 7.80
N ARG A 73 7.60 9.67 7.72
CA ARG A 73 6.16 9.55 7.99
C ARG A 73 5.32 10.42 7.01
N ASN A 74 4.01 10.49 7.28
CA ASN A 74 3.01 11.30 6.56
C ASN A 74 3.09 11.16 5.02
N ARG A 75 3.17 9.92 4.54
CA ARG A 75 3.35 9.62 3.12
C ARG A 75 2.76 8.29 2.74
N VAL A 76 2.53 8.15 1.44
CA VAL A 76 2.06 6.94 0.78
C VAL A 76 3.25 6.30 0.06
N GLU A 77 3.44 4.99 0.24
CA GLU A 77 4.47 4.21 -0.43
C GLU A 77 3.81 3.04 -1.17
N CYS A 78 4.17 2.81 -2.43
CA CYS A 78 3.76 1.65 -3.20
C CYS A 78 4.97 1.00 -3.92
N PRO A 79 4.83 -0.20 -4.53
CA PRO A 79 5.95 -0.89 -5.18
C PRO A 79 6.62 -0.09 -6.30
N ALA A 80 5.91 0.86 -6.92
CA ALA A 80 6.49 1.76 -7.91
C ALA A 80 7.52 2.73 -7.32
N ASP A 81 7.40 3.05 -6.03
CA ASP A 81 8.25 3.99 -5.29
C ASP A 81 9.42 3.27 -4.56
N ALA A 82 9.36 1.93 -4.44
CA ALA A 82 10.40 1.14 -3.79
C ALA A 82 11.71 1.09 -4.62
N PRO A 83 12.89 1.10 -3.95
CA PRO A 83 14.18 1.03 -4.61
C PRO A 83 14.34 -0.27 -5.44
N PRO A 84 15.12 -0.25 -6.54
CA PRO A 84 15.27 -1.38 -7.48
C PRO A 84 15.68 -2.70 -6.83
N SER A 85 16.38 -2.64 -5.69
CA SER A 85 16.81 -3.81 -4.91
C SER A 85 15.67 -4.64 -4.32
N GLN A 86 14.43 -4.15 -4.36
CA GLN A 86 13.22 -4.86 -3.93
C GLN A 86 12.22 -5.13 -5.08
N ARG A 87 12.61 -4.86 -6.34
CA ARG A 87 11.76 -5.07 -7.53
C ARG A 87 11.78 -6.50 -8.10
N ASN A 88 12.60 -7.39 -7.54
CA ASN A 88 12.69 -8.77 -8.02
C ASN A 88 11.52 -9.62 -7.54
N GLY A 89 10.54 -9.78 -8.44
CA GLY A 89 9.41 -10.70 -8.33
C GLY A 89 8.50 -10.75 -9.55
N ALA A 90 8.63 -9.84 -10.54
CA ALA A 90 7.70 -9.78 -11.67
C ALA A 90 8.38 -10.02 -13.04
N SER A 91 8.84 -11.25 -13.28
CA SER A 91 8.83 -11.81 -14.64
C SER A 91 7.47 -12.45 -14.86
N GLY A 92 6.45 -11.63 -15.11
CA GLY A 92 5.09 -12.07 -15.40
C GLY A 92 4.48 -11.12 -16.42
N ASN A 93 4.30 -11.61 -17.64
CA ASN A 93 3.76 -10.89 -18.79
C ASN A 93 2.50 -10.08 -18.41
N PHE A 94 2.60 -8.75 -18.53
CA PHE A 94 1.44 -7.87 -18.46
C PHE A 94 0.67 -7.99 -19.77
N VAL A 95 -0.40 -8.79 -19.80
CA VAL A 95 -1.35 -8.79 -20.92
C VAL A 95 -2.53 -7.90 -20.51
N PRO A 96 -2.72 -6.72 -21.13
CA PRO A 96 -3.88 -5.89 -20.86
C PRO A 96 -5.13 -6.55 -21.45
N LEU A 97 -6.14 -6.78 -20.61
CA LEU A 97 -7.47 -7.16 -21.05
C LEU A 97 -8.17 -5.92 -21.64
N ARG A 98 -8.69 -6.09 -22.86
CA ARG A 98 -9.52 -5.11 -23.58
C ARG A 98 -10.89 -4.95 -22.93
#